data_AF-A0A369QPR5-F1
#
_entry.id   AF-A0A369QPR5-F1
#
_cell.length_a   1.000
_cell.length_b   1.000
_cell.length_c   1.000
_cell.angle_alpha   90.00
_cell.angle_beta   90.00
_cell.angle_gamma   90.00
#
_symmetry.space_group_name_H-M   'P 1'
#
loop_
_entity.id
_entity.type
_entity.pdbx_description
1 polymer ?
#
loop_
_entity_poly.entity_id
_entity_poly.type
_entity_poly.pdbx_seq_one_letter_code
_entity_poly.pdbx_strand_id
1 'polypeptide(L)'
;MVMARYPVGMFVRINESGGRRYLQVVESYRNEAGKPRHRVIANLGRIDGMEDGHLDALIRGLCRAAGRDEPARLEITHAPARA
;
A
#
# COMPACT_ATOMS: atom_id res chain seq x y z
N MET A 1 2.06 -31.11 -4.05
CA MET A 1 2.24 -29.86 -4.80
C MET A 1 1.41 -28.77 -4.14
N VAL A 2 1.98 -28.04 -3.17
CA VAL A 2 1.27 -26.96 -2.48
C VAL A 2 1.22 -25.77 -3.43
N MET A 3 0.05 -25.53 -4.03
CA MET A 3 -0.23 -24.27 -4.72
C MET A 3 -0.17 -23.16 -3.67
N ALA A 4 0.97 -22.51 -3.53
CA ALA A 4 1.08 -21.30 -2.71
C ALA A 4 0.01 -20.33 -3.21
N ARG A 5 -1.05 -20.14 -2.42
CA ARG A 5 -2.03 -19.08 -2.63
C ARG A 5 -1.27 -17.78 -2.42
N TYR A 6 -0.67 -17.26 -3.47
CA TYR A 6 -0.24 -15.86 -3.49
C TYR A 6 -1.52 -15.03 -3.44
N PRO A 7 -1.75 -14.25 -2.38
CA PRO A 7 -2.93 -13.41 -2.31
C PRO A 7 -2.84 -12.37 -3.44
N VAL A 8 -3.79 -12.44 -4.38
CA VAL A 8 -4.14 -11.27 -5.18
C VAL A 8 -4.65 -10.22 -4.20
N GLY A 9 -3.94 -9.10 -4.11
CA GLY A 9 -4.16 -8.15 -3.03
C GLY A 9 -3.44 -6.83 -3.30
N MET A 10 -4.00 -5.76 -2.76
CA MET A 10 -3.40 -4.43 -2.78
C MET A 10 -2.63 -4.20 -1.49
N PHE A 11 -1.46 -3.59 -1.59
CA PHE A 11 -0.66 -3.16 -0.44
C PHE A 11 -0.03 -1.80 -0.73
N VAL A 12 0.44 -1.15 0.32
CA VAL A 12 1.16 0.11 0.21
C VAL A 12 2.65 -0.16 0.38
N ARG A 13 3.49 0.51 -0.41
CA ARG A 13 4.95 0.50 -0.23
C ARG A 13 5.51 1.91 -0.25
N ILE A 14 6.69 2.07 0.32
CA ILE A 14 7.50 3.27 0.17
C ILE A 14 8.60 2.96 -0.85
N ASN A 15 8.68 3.76 -1.91
CA ASN A 15 9.72 3.64 -2.92
C ASN A 15 10.68 4.83 -2.82
N GLU A 16 11.97 4.57 -2.73
CA GLU A 16 13.00 5.60 -2.69
C GLU A 16 13.67 5.77 -4.06
N SER A 17 13.79 7.01 -4.51
CA SER A 17 14.45 7.34 -5.78
C SER A 17 15.05 8.75 -5.70
N GLY A 18 16.37 8.87 -5.91
CA GLY A 18 17.05 10.17 -5.95
C GLY A 18 16.91 11.01 -4.67
N GLY A 19 16.94 10.37 -3.50
CA GLY A 19 16.77 11.04 -2.20
C GLY A 19 15.32 11.44 -1.88
N ARG A 20 14.35 10.79 -2.53
CA ARG A 20 12.92 11.07 -2.40
C ARG A 20 12.18 9.79 -2.11
N ARG A 21 11.34 9.78 -1.08
CA ARG A 21 10.49 8.65 -0.69
C ARG A 21 9.05 8.92 -1.11
N TYR A 22 8.47 7.98 -1.85
CA TYR A 22 7.12 8.05 -2.40
C TYR A 22 6.24 6.95 -1.85
N LEU A 23 5.03 7.30 -1.43
CA LEU A 23 4.02 6.33 -1.02
C LEU A 23 3.28 5.81 -2.25
N GLN A 24 3.25 4.49 -2.45
CA GLN A 24 2.63 3.88 -3.62
C GLN A 24 1.63 2.82 -3.21
N VAL A 25 0.48 2.79 -3.88
CA VAL A 25 -0.45 1.67 -3.84
C VAL A 25 -0.07 0.70 -4.95
N VAL A 26 0.10 -0.56 -4.58
CA VAL A 26 0.57 -1.63 -5.46
C VAL A 26 -0.44 -2.76 -5.43
N GLU A 27 -0.79 -3.26 -6.61
CA GLU A 27 -1.63 -4.45 -6.76
C GLU A 27 -0.77 -5.64 -7.14
N SER A 28 -0.97 -6.77 -6.45
CA SER A 28 -0.47 -8.07 -6.87
C SER A 28 -1.46 -8.76 -7.82
N TYR A 29 -0.96 -9.21 -8.97
CA TYR A 29 -1.75 -9.88 -10.00
C TYR A 29 -0.94 -11.02 -10.65
N ARG A 30 -1.59 -11.88 -11.44
CA ARG A 30 -0.90 -12.84 -12.31
C ARG A 30 -0.94 -12.36 -13.75
N ASN A 31 0.18 -12.45 -14.44
CA ASN A 31 0.20 -12.19 -15.88
C ASN A 31 -0.37 -13.37 -16.67
N GLU A 32 -0.45 -13.23 -17.99
CA GLU A 32 -0.98 -14.26 -18.90
C GLU A 32 -0.23 -15.61 -18.79
N ALA A 33 1.05 -15.58 -18.43
CA ALA A 33 1.86 -16.78 -18.18
C ALA A 33 1.66 -17.38 -16.78
N GLY A 34 0.67 -16.91 -16.01
CA GLY A 34 0.38 -17.34 -14.65
C GLY A 34 1.42 -16.91 -13.61
N LYS A 35 2.42 -16.08 -13.96
CA LYS A 35 3.49 -15.65 -13.05
C LYS A 35 3.00 -14.52 -12.14
N PRO A 36 3.29 -14.58 -10.82
CA PRO A 36 2.97 -13.48 -9.92
C PRO A 36 3.75 -12.21 -10.31
N ARG A 37 3.06 -11.08 -10.31
CA ARG A 37 3.57 -9.76 -10.67
C ARG A 37 2.95 -8.71 -9.75
N HIS A 38 3.58 -7.54 -9.75
CA HIS A 38 3.10 -6.34 -9.07
C HIS A 38 3.03 -5.19 -10.06
N ARG A 39 1.98 -4.37 -9.95
CA ARG A 39 1.86 -3.10 -10.67
C ARG A 39 1.53 -1.98 -9.70
N VAL A 40 2.18 -0.83 -9.90
CA VAL A 40 1.82 0.39 -9.19
C VAL A 40 0.51 0.90 -9.78
N ILE A 41 -0.53 1.01 -8.96
CA ILE A 41 -1.84 1.51 -9.39
C ILE A 41 -2.02 2.99 -9.03
N ALA A 42 -1.32 3.49 -8.02
CA ALA A 42 -1.31 4.90 -7.66
C ALA A 42 0.00 5.29 -6.97
N ASN A 43 0.46 6.52 -7.23
CA ASN A 43 1.49 7.19 -6.45
C ASN A 43 0.80 8.30 -5.64
N LEU A 44 0.85 8.19 -4.31
CA LEU A 44 0.18 9.07 -3.36
C LEU A 44 1.02 10.30 -3.01
N GLY A 45 2.22 10.43 -3.59
CA GLY A 45 3.10 11.58 -3.41
C GLY A 45 4.28 11.30 -2.50
N ARG A 46 5.05 12.36 -2.22
CA ARG A 46 6.26 12.31 -1.41
C ARG A 46 5.91 12.26 0.07
N ILE A 47 6.54 11.37 0.82
CA ILE A 47 6.35 11.31 2.28
C ILE A 47 7.33 12.20 3.04
N ASP A 48 8.47 12.57 2.45
CA ASP A 48 9.50 13.37 3.13
C ASP A 48 9.08 14.81 3.43
N GLY A 49 7.99 15.28 2.84
CA GLY A 49 7.45 16.63 3.06
C GLY A 49 5.97 16.63 3.42
N MET A 50 5.44 15.48 3.87
CA MET A 50 4.08 15.45 4.41
C MET A 50 4.07 16.10 5.78
N GLU A 51 3.21 17.11 5.95
CA GLU A 51 2.90 17.68 7.26
C GLU A 51 2.19 16.65 8.15
N ASP A 52 2.35 16.79 9.46
CA ASP A 52 1.68 15.94 10.45
C ASP A 52 0.16 15.91 10.18
N GLY A 53 -0.42 14.71 10.13
CA GLY A 53 -1.86 14.51 9.91
C GLY A 53 -2.31 14.34 8.45
N HIS A 54 -1.45 14.59 7.44
CA HIS A 54 -1.84 14.37 6.03
C HIS A 54 -2.16 12.89 5.75
N LEU A 55 -1.35 11.98 6.31
CA LEU A 55 -1.58 10.55 6.21
C LEU A 55 -2.84 10.12 6.98
N ASP A 56 -3.14 10.76 8.11
CA ASP A 56 -4.34 10.46 8.90
C ASP A 56 -5.61 10.82 8.12
N ALA A 57 -5.63 11.98 7.45
CA ALA A 57 -6.75 12.38 6.59
C ALA A 57 -6.97 11.37 5.44
N LEU A 58 -5.89 10.89 4.81
CA LEU A 58 -5.97 9.85 3.79
C LEU A 58 -6.55 8.55 4.36
N ILE A 59 -6.08 8.10 5.53
CA ILE A 59 -6.54 6.86 6.14
C ILE A 59 -8.03 6.96 6.50
N ARG A 60 -8.47 8.09 7.07
CA ARG A 60 -9.90 8.34 7.37
C ARG A 60 -10.74 8.31 6.08
N GLY A 61 -10.26 8.93 5.01
CA GLY A 61 -10.91 8.88 3.69
C GLY A 61 -11.06 7.44 3.16
N LEU A 62 -10.03 6.62 3.30
CA LEU A 62 -10.06 5.21 2.91
C LEU A 62 -11.02 4.38 3.78
N CYS A 63 -11.05 4.61 5.10
CA CYS A 63 -12.02 3.95 5.99
C CYS A 63 -13.46 4.28 5.60
N ARG A 64 -13.74 5.56 5.34
CA ARG A 64 -15.06 6.01 4.87
C ARG A 64 -15.45 5.35 3.55
N ALA A 65 -14.53 5.30 2.58
CA ALA A 65 -14.77 4.64 1.29
C ALA A 65 -15.01 3.13 1.43
N ALA A 66 -14.37 2.49 2.41
CA ALA A 66 -14.55 1.07 2.72
C ALA A 66 -15.79 0.76 3.57
N GLY A 67 -16.57 1.78 3.98
CA GLY A 67 -17.72 1.62 4.87
C GLY A 67 -17.34 1.14 6.27
N ARG A 68 -16.13 1.48 6.73
CA ARG A 68 -15.60 1.11 8.06
C ARG A 68 -15.62 2.31 8.98
N ASP A 69 -15.85 2.07 10.27
CA ASP A 69 -15.68 3.09 11.29
C ASP A 69 -14.23 3.59 11.33
N GLU A 70 -14.06 4.87 11.68
CA GLU A 70 -12.74 5.47 11.82
C GLU A 70 -11.96 4.76 12.93
N PRO A 71 -10.69 4.38 12.69
CA PRO A 71 -9.89 3.74 13.71
C PRO A 71 -9.62 4.72 14.86
N ALA A 72 -9.92 4.31 16.09
CA ALA A 72 -9.75 5.13 17.30
C ALA A 72 -8.28 5.54 17.57
N ARG A 73 -7.32 4.79 17.02
CA ARG A 73 -5.88 5.07 17.05
C ARG A 73 -5.20 4.30 15.91
N LEU A 74 -4.45 4.99 15.07
CA LEU A 74 -3.71 4.41 13.96
C LEU A 74 -2.39 3.84 14.45
N GLU A 75 -2.39 2.61 14.97
CA GLU A 75 -1.14 1.87 15.17
C GLU A 75 -0.70 1.24 13.85
N ILE A 76 0.08 2.00 13.06
CA ILE A 76 0.59 1.53 11.78
C ILE A 76 1.83 0.66 12.03
N THR A 77 1.62 -0.66 12.16
CA THR A 77 2.73 -1.63 12.11
C THR A 77 2.98 -2.03 10.66
N HIS A 78 4.08 -1.57 10.07
CA HIS A 78 4.50 -2.02 8.74
C HIS A 78 5.21 -3.38 8.85
N ALA A 79 4.54 -4.46 8.45
CA ALA A 79 5.22 -5.71 8.17
C ALA A 79 5.94 -5.59 6.81
N PRO A 80 7.24 -5.87 6.71
CA PRO A 80 7.91 -5.91 5.40
C PRO A 80 7.20 -6.93 4.52
N ALA A 81 6.93 -6.55 3.26
CA ALA A 81 6.50 -7.49 2.25
C ALA A 81 7.55 -8.61 2.19
N ARG A 82 7.16 -9.83 2.58
CA ARG A 82 8.06 -10.97 2.67
C ARG A 82 8.58 -11.28 1.25
N ALA A 83 9.90 -11.23 1.09
CA ALA A 83 10.62 -11.52 -0.15
C ALA A 83 10.43 -12.98 -0.59
#